data_AF-G1KYA2-F1
#
_entry.id   AF-G1KYA2-F1
#
_cell.length_a   1.000
_cell.length_b   1.000
_cell.length_c   1.000
_cell.angle_alpha   90.00
_cell.angle_beta   90.00
_cell.angle_gamma   90.00
#
_symmetry.space_group_name_H-M   'P 1'
#
loop_
_entity.id
_entity.type
_entity.pdbx_description
1 polymer ?
#
loop_
_entity_poly.entity_id
_entity_poly.type
_entity_poly.pdbx_seq_one_letter_code
_entity_poly.pdbx_strand_id
1 'polypeptide(L)'
;MLGNSQTWNSSRFCYAITVLVLILILYLTAPGQCTLQPKARVNCGYPYISSQECNRRGCCFDSSIAGVIWCFFPADTEGIYLSIYLSIYLSIYLSIYLYLPFIFHRI
;
A
#
# COMPACT_ATOMS: atom_id res chain seq x y z
N MET A 1 -35.04 -26.46 -21.69
CA MET A 1 -34.34 -25.17 -21.80
C MET A 1 -33.67 -24.90 -20.47
N LEU A 2 -32.47 -25.43 -20.29
CA LEU A 2 -31.70 -25.34 -19.04
C LEU A 2 -30.50 -24.42 -19.28
N GLY A 3 -30.26 -23.47 -18.37
CA GLY A 3 -28.93 -22.86 -18.26
C GLY A 3 -28.88 -21.34 -18.08
N ASN A 4 -29.48 -20.79 -17.02
CA ASN A 4 -29.18 -19.43 -16.55
C ASN A 4 -28.44 -19.44 -15.21
N SER A 5 -27.33 -20.18 -15.11
CA SER A 5 -26.51 -20.23 -13.88
C SER A 5 -25.00 -20.23 -14.14
N GLN A 6 -24.53 -19.40 -15.09
CA GLN A 6 -23.10 -19.15 -15.31
C GLN A 6 -22.69 -17.67 -15.16
N THR A 7 -23.61 -16.75 -14.82
CA THR A 7 -23.28 -15.32 -14.61
C THR A 7 -22.63 -15.01 -13.26
N TRP A 8 -22.67 -15.94 -12.30
CA TRP A 8 -22.10 -15.76 -10.95
C TRP A 8 -20.56 -15.85 -10.91
N ASN A 9 -19.94 -16.63 -11.81
CA ASN A 9 -18.49 -16.83 -11.84
C ASN A 9 -17.74 -15.71 -12.58
N SER A 10 -18.36 -15.05 -13.57
CA SER A 10 -17.82 -13.80 -14.14
C SER A 10 -17.94 -12.64 -13.15
N SER A 11 -19.03 -12.56 -12.39
CA SER A 11 -19.26 -11.47 -11.43
C SER A 11 -18.28 -11.52 -10.24
N ARG A 12 -17.95 -12.71 -9.74
CA ARG A 12 -16.99 -12.90 -8.63
C ARG A 12 -15.55 -12.59 -9.05
N PHE A 13 -15.16 -12.97 -10.27
CA PHE A 13 -13.84 -12.69 -10.82
C PHE A 13 -13.66 -11.20 -11.14
N CYS A 14 -14.67 -10.58 -11.76
CA CYS A 14 -14.71 -9.14 -11.96
C CYS A 14 -14.66 -8.40 -10.63
N TYR A 15 -15.40 -8.84 -9.61
CA TYR A 15 -15.33 -8.24 -8.27
C TYR A 15 -13.92 -8.32 -7.67
N ALA A 16 -13.28 -9.50 -7.71
CA ALA A 16 -11.90 -9.66 -7.23
C ALA A 16 -10.90 -8.75 -7.96
N ILE A 17 -11.00 -8.65 -9.29
CA ILE A 17 -10.15 -7.74 -10.08
C ILE A 17 -10.43 -6.28 -9.72
N THR A 18 -11.69 -5.87 -9.61
CA THR A 18 -12.04 -4.49 -9.24
C THR A 18 -11.54 -4.13 -7.83
N VAL A 19 -11.62 -5.07 -6.88
CA VAL A 19 -11.10 -4.87 -5.52
C VAL A 19 -9.58 -4.78 -5.53
N LEU A 20 -8.87 -5.67 -6.25
CA LEU A 20 -7.40 -5.61 -6.38
C LEU A 20 -6.92 -4.33 -7.06
N VAL A 21 -7.64 -3.84 -8.08
CA VAL A 21 -7.35 -2.59 -8.79
C VAL A 21 -7.62 -1.38 -7.90
N LEU A 22 -8.72 -1.35 -7.15
CA LEU A 22 -9.02 -0.27 -6.20
C LEU A 22 -8.01 -0.22 -5.05
N ILE A 23 -7.66 -1.38 -4.49
CA ILE A 23 -6.59 -1.57 -3.51
C ILE A 23 -5.28 -1.00 -4.07
N LEU A 24 -4.86 -1.42 -5.27
CA LEU A 24 -3.66 -0.92 -5.93
C LEU A 24 -3.68 0.62 -6.11
N ILE A 25 -4.78 1.19 -6.60
CA ILE A 25 -4.95 2.64 -6.81
C ILE A 25 -4.85 3.43 -5.48
N LEU A 26 -5.42 2.91 -4.40
CA LEU A 26 -5.31 3.50 -3.06
C LEU A 26 -3.86 3.49 -2.54
N TYR A 27 -3.05 2.50 -2.94
CA TYR A 27 -1.64 2.43 -2.55
C TYR A 27 -0.71 3.29 -3.40
N LEU A 28 -0.95 3.42 -4.71
CA LEU A 28 -0.17 4.33 -5.58
C LEU A 28 -0.30 5.81 -5.17
N THR A 29 -1.34 6.15 -4.42
CA THR A 29 -1.65 7.52 -3.98
C THR A 29 -1.35 7.77 -2.51
N ALA A 30 -0.77 6.81 -1.79
CA ALA A 30 -0.43 6.98 -0.39
C ALA A 30 0.70 8.01 -0.22
N PRO A 31 0.45 9.16 0.44
CA PRO A 31 1.53 10.10 0.72
C PRO A 31 2.52 9.46 1.68
N GLY A 32 3.81 9.53 1.34
CA GLY A 32 4.89 9.08 2.21
C GLY A 32 4.77 9.73 3.59
N GLN A 33 4.94 8.94 4.65
CA GLN A 33 4.76 9.41 6.02
C GLN A 33 5.99 10.24 6.44
N CYS A 34 5.77 11.50 6.83
CA CYS A 34 6.83 12.41 7.30
C CYS A 34 7.16 12.24 8.80
N THR A 35 6.72 11.15 9.44
CA THR A 35 6.95 10.89 10.86
C THR A 35 8.06 9.87 11.04
N LEU A 36 9.30 10.35 11.09
CA LEU A 36 10.48 9.53 11.34
C LEU A 36 11.23 10.02 12.57
N GLN A 37 11.67 9.05 13.39
CA GLN A 37 12.58 9.34 14.49
C GLN A 37 13.88 9.98 13.96
N PRO A 38 14.46 10.97 14.65
CA PRO A 38 15.64 11.70 14.17
C PRO A 38 16.82 10.81 13.78
N LYS A 39 16.99 9.66 14.45
CA LYS A 39 18.07 8.70 14.19
C LYS A 39 17.92 7.93 12.88
N ALA A 40 16.70 7.78 12.38
CA ALA A 40 16.39 7.05 11.16
C ALA A 40 16.27 7.99 9.94
N ARG A 41 16.43 9.30 10.13
CA ARG A 41 16.33 10.29 9.04
C ARG A 41 17.52 10.15 8.10
N VAL A 42 17.23 9.96 6.81
CA VAL A 42 18.24 9.98 5.75
C VAL A 42 18.17 11.33 5.05
N ASN A 43 19.32 11.99 4.88
CA ASN A 43 19.39 13.32 4.28
C ASN A 43 18.98 13.31 2.80
N CYS A 44 18.01 14.16 2.44
CA CYS A 44 17.52 14.36 1.08
C CYS A 44 17.99 15.70 0.44
N GLY A 45 18.54 16.60 1.24
CA GLY A 45 18.89 17.96 0.83
C GLY A 45 20.34 18.33 1.11
N TYR A 46 20.56 19.64 1.22
CA TYR A 46 21.85 20.23 1.59
C TYR A 46 21.70 21.08 2.87
N PRO A 47 22.80 21.40 3.57
CA PRO A 47 22.75 22.24 4.77
C PRO A 47 22.07 23.57 4.49
N TYR A 48 21.28 24.07 5.46
CA TYR A 48 20.56 25.36 5.37
C TYR A 48 19.51 25.45 4.23
N ILE A 49 19.05 24.31 3.69
CA ILE A 49 17.92 24.27 2.75
C ILE A 49 16.65 24.85 3.38
N SER A 50 15.87 25.60 2.60
CA SER A 50 14.57 26.12 3.05
C SER A 50 13.52 25.01 3.07
N SER A 51 12.50 25.15 3.93
CA SER A 51 11.38 24.20 3.99
C SER A 51 10.69 24.03 2.63
N GLN A 52 10.50 25.13 1.90
CA GLN A 52 9.89 25.12 0.57
C GLN A 52 10.72 24.35 -0.45
N GLU A 53 12.05 24.57 -0.48
CA GLU A 53 12.93 23.86 -1.42
C GLU A 53 13.05 22.38 -1.08
N CYS A 54 13.05 22.02 0.21
CA CYS A 54 13.00 20.61 0.63
C CYS A 54 11.69 19.92 0.20
N ASN A 55 10.54 20.55 0.43
CA ASN A 55 9.23 20.00 0.05
C ASN A 55 9.08 19.90 -1.47
N ARG A 56 9.62 20.87 -2.23
CA ARG A 56 9.62 20.86 -3.70
C ARG A 56 10.39 19.66 -4.28
N ARG A 57 11.34 19.11 -3.54
CA ARG A 57 12.09 17.89 -3.88
C ARG A 57 11.34 16.59 -3.55
N GLY A 58 10.13 16.68 -3.00
CA GLY A 58 9.35 15.52 -2.57
C GLY A 58 9.80 14.94 -1.23
N CYS A 59 10.50 15.73 -0.41
CA CYS A 59 11.03 15.32 0.88
C CYS A 59 10.34 16.02 2.05
N CYS A 60 10.52 15.49 3.24
CA CYS A 60 9.94 16.00 4.46
C CYS A 60 10.90 16.99 5.14
N PHE A 61 10.35 18.09 5.63
CA PHE A 61 11.11 19.09 6.39
C PHE A 61 10.63 19.16 7.85
N ASP A 62 11.54 18.95 8.79
CA ASP A 62 11.29 19.12 10.23
C ASP A 62 12.47 19.81 10.92
N SER A 63 12.22 21.02 11.43
CA SER A 63 13.20 21.84 12.16
C SER A 63 12.98 21.85 13.68
N SER A 64 12.07 21.00 14.20
CA SER A 64 11.71 20.96 15.62
C SER A 64 12.87 20.57 16.54
N ILE A 65 13.89 19.91 15.99
CA ILE A 65 15.07 19.43 16.73
C ILE A 65 16.32 20.01 16.06
N ALA A 66 17.13 20.74 16.82
CA ALA A 66 18.41 21.27 16.34
C ALA A 66 19.50 20.19 16.33
N GLY A 67 20.48 20.31 15.43
CA GLY A 67 21.62 19.39 15.35
C GLY A 67 21.34 18.04 14.67
N VAL A 68 20.19 17.90 14.01
CA VAL A 68 19.81 16.70 13.24
C VAL A 68 19.44 17.07 11.81
N ILE A 69 19.24 16.06 10.96
CA ILE A 69 18.81 16.23 9.56
C ILE A 69 17.40 16.83 9.53
N TRP A 70 17.28 18.04 8.98
CA TRP A 70 16.00 18.74 8.82
C TRP A 70 15.26 18.34 7.55
N CYS A 71 15.98 18.14 6.44
CA CYS A 71 15.40 17.70 5.18
C CYS A 71 15.71 16.22 4.95
N PHE A 72 14.68 15.38 5.06
CA PHE A 72 14.84 13.93 5.03
C PHE A 72 13.84 13.25 4.09
N PHE A 73 14.20 12.07 3.61
CA PHE A 73 13.29 11.24 2.82
C PHE A 73 12.09 10.80 3.67
N PRO A 74 10.87 10.76 3.11
CA PRO A 74 9.72 10.18 3.80
C PRO A 74 10.01 8.71 4.15
N ALA A 75 9.37 8.21 5.21
CA ALA A 75 9.50 6.80 5.59
C ALA A 75 9.20 5.90 4.40
N ASP A 76 10.18 5.11 4.01
CA ASP A 76 10.09 4.15 2.94
C ASP A 76 9.14 3.01 3.30
N THR A 77 8.47 2.57 2.26
CA THR A 77 7.37 1.62 2.17
C THR A 77 7.69 0.21 2.68
N GLU A 78 8.82 -0.07 3.30
CA GLU A 78 9.22 -1.42 3.75
C GLU A 78 8.22 -2.01 4.76
N GLY A 79 7.80 -1.23 5.77
CA GLY A 79 6.76 -1.64 6.72
C GLY A 79 5.38 -1.76 6.05
N ILE A 80 5.13 -0.93 5.05
CA ILE A 80 3.87 -0.90 4.30
C ILE A 80 3.79 -2.13 3.39
N TYR A 81 4.87 -2.49 2.69
CA TYR A 81 4.97 -3.62 1.78
C TYR A 81 4.75 -4.95 2.52
N LEU A 82 5.33 -5.11 3.71
CA LEU A 82 5.12 -6.31 4.51
C LEU A 82 3.66 -6.43 4.99
N SER A 83 3.05 -5.31 5.39
CA SER A 83 1.63 -5.28 5.77
C SER A 83 0.70 -5.60 4.59
N ILE A 84 1.03 -5.10 3.39
CA ILE A 84 0.31 -5.35 2.14
C ILE A 84 0.45 -6.83 1.74
N TYR A 85 1.66 -7.34 1.70
CA TYR A 85 1.95 -8.73 1.36
C TYR A 85 1.16 -9.69 2.25
N LEU A 86 1.14 -9.43 3.56
CA LEU A 86 0.39 -10.24 4.51
C LEU A 86 -1.12 -10.16 4.30
N SER A 87 -1.65 -8.96 4.03
CA SER A 87 -3.08 -8.76 3.77
C SER A 87 -3.54 -9.46 2.49
N ILE A 88 -2.76 -9.36 1.40
CA ILE A 88 -3.05 -10.01 0.12
C ILE A 88 -2.94 -11.52 0.28
N TYR A 89 -1.87 -12.03 0.89
CA TYR A 89 -1.67 -13.46 1.12
C TYR A 89 -2.83 -14.07 1.92
N LEU A 90 -3.24 -13.43 3.01
CA LEU A 90 -4.35 -13.92 3.84
C LEU A 90 -5.69 -13.88 3.11
N SER A 91 -5.95 -12.83 2.33
CA SER A 91 -7.19 -12.71 1.55
C SER A 91 -7.32 -13.78 0.46
N ILE A 92 -6.22 -14.10 -0.22
CA ILE A 92 -6.15 -15.14 -1.25
C ILE A 92 -6.29 -16.52 -0.61
N TYR A 93 -5.55 -16.78 0.48
CA TYR A 93 -5.61 -18.04 1.21
C TYR A 93 -7.04 -18.30 1.70
N LEU A 94 -7.66 -17.34 2.40
CA LEU A 94 -9.01 -17.49 2.91
C LEU A 94 -10.04 -17.70 1.79
N SER A 95 -9.89 -16.96 0.67
CA SER A 95 -10.75 -17.16 -0.49
C SER A 95 -10.63 -18.58 -1.04
N ILE A 96 -9.42 -19.08 -1.28
CA ILE A 96 -9.19 -20.43 -1.81
C ILE A 96 -9.79 -21.51 -0.89
N TYR A 97 -9.52 -21.43 0.42
CA TYR A 97 -10.03 -22.40 1.40
C TYR A 97 -11.55 -22.36 1.56
N LEU A 98 -12.17 -21.19 1.41
CA LEU A 98 -13.62 -21.06 1.48
C LEU A 98 -14.30 -21.44 0.16
N TYR A 99 -13.64 -21.30 -1.00
CA TYR A 99 -14.23 -21.66 -2.31
C TYR A 99 -14.01 -23.13 -2.69
N LEU A 100 -12.88 -23.75 -2.33
CA LEU A 100 -12.60 -25.17 -2.60
C LEU A 100 -13.72 -26.14 -2.15
N PRO A 101 -14.27 -26.06 -0.92
CA PRO A 101 -15.34 -26.98 -0.50
C PRO A 101 -16.66 -26.77 -1.28
N PHE A 102 -16.91 -25.57 -1.81
CA PHE A 102 -18.08 -25.33 -2.67
C PHE A 102 -17.92 -25.91 -4.07
N ILE A 103 -16.70 -26.02 -4.58
CA ILE A 103 -16.43 -26.66 -5.88
C ILE A 103 -16.64 -28.18 -5.76
N PHE A 104 -16.18 -28.81 -4.67
CA PHE A 104 -16.36 -30.25 -4.46
C PHE A 104 -17.81 -30.67 -4.18
N HIS A 105 -18.67 -29.78 -3.70
CA HIS A 105 -20.08 -30.10 -3.50
C HIS A 105 -20.93 -29.95 -4.77
N ARG A 106 -20.37 -29.38 -5.85
CA ARG A 106 -21.03 -29.13 -7.14
C ARG A 106 -20.56 -30.05 -8.29
N ILE A 107 -19.65 -30.99 -8.01
CA ILE A 107 -19.26 -32.10 -8.88
C ILE A 107 -20.02 -33.35 -8.39
#